data_AF-A0A1Q8YAQ8-F1
#
_entry.id   AF-A0A1Q8YAQ8-F1
#
_cell.length_a   1.000
_cell.length_b   1.000
_cell.length_c   1.000
_cell.angle_alpha   90.00
_cell.angle_beta   90.00
_cell.angle_gamma   90.00
#
_symmetry.space_group_name_H-M   'P 1'
#
loop_
_entity.id
_entity.type
_entity.pdbx_description
1 polymer ?
#
loop_
_entity_poly.entity_id
_entity_poly.type
_entity_poly.pdbx_seq_one_letter_code
_entity_poly.pdbx_strand_id
1 'polypeptide(L)'
;MPTTSVEAAREWHESTRNRAQRKHVTATPQHGAATDASETFDAARRRLMIANADIADIEAAELRNELLDKKEVDAAVFEIARAMRDGLTNCARRIAAEVSTLTTADACETVIEREHRALLDSMAHQIGVRLGAVDLVPVPACP
;
A
#
# COMPACT_ATOMS: atom_id res chain seq x y z
N MET A 1 18.59 -10.94 -14.03
CA MET A 1 19.73 -11.26 -13.16
C MET A 1 20.65 -12.16 -13.99
N PRO A 2 21.90 -11.75 -14.29
CA PRO A 2 22.82 -12.59 -15.05
C PRO A 2 23.24 -13.79 -14.19
N THR A 3 23.14 -14.99 -14.75
CA THR A 3 23.42 -16.27 -14.05
C THR A 3 24.66 -16.99 -14.59
N THR A 4 25.45 -16.31 -15.43
CA THR A 4 26.54 -16.93 -16.20
C THR A 4 27.86 -17.02 -15.43
N SER A 5 28.05 -16.26 -14.34
CA SER A 5 29.14 -16.46 -13.40
C SER A 5 28.83 -15.82 -12.02
N VAL A 6 29.54 -16.26 -10.98
CA VAL A 6 29.41 -15.73 -9.62
C VAL A 6 29.90 -14.28 -9.54
N GLU A 7 30.91 -13.91 -10.34
CA GLU A 7 31.39 -12.53 -10.45
C GLU A 7 30.35 -11.63 -11.12
N ALA A 8 29.75 -12.08 -12.24
CA ALA A 8 28.68 -11.33 -12.91
C ALA A 8 27.44 -11.14 -12.03
N ALA A 9 27.13 -12.10 -11.16
CA ALA A 9 26.05 -11.98 -10.19
C ALA A 9 26.38 -10.95 -9.09
N ARG A 10 27.64 -10.87 -8.65
CA ARG A 10 28.11 -9.89 -7.67
C ARG A 10 28.13 -8.48 -8.22
N GLU A 11 28.63 -8.29 -9.44
CA GLU A 11 28.62 -6.99 -10.14
C GLU A 11 27.19 -6.50 -10.41
N TRP A 12 26.28 -7.42 -10.76
CA TRP A 12 24.86 -7.10 -10.88
C TRP A 12 24.24 -6.71 -9.53
N HIS A 13 24.57 -7.41 -8.44
CA HIS A 13 24.11 -7.04 -7.10
C HIS A 13 24.66 -5.69 -6.65
N GLU A 14 25.92 -5.39 -6.93
CA GLU A 14 26.59 -4.14 -6.56
C GLU A 14 26.06 -2.94 -7.36
N SER A 15 25.87 -3.11 -8.67
CA SER A 15 25.26 -2.08 -9.54
C SER A 15 23.77 -1.83 -9.23
N THR A 16 23.07 -2.79 -8.64
CA THR A 16 21.63 -2.66 -8.32
C THR A 16 21.36 -2.17 -6.89
N ARG A 17 22.37 -2.22 -6.00
CA ARG A 17 22.22 -1.93 -4.55
C ARG A 17 21.77 -0.50 -4.23
N ASN A 18 21.96 0.46 -5.15
CA ASN A 18 21.60 1.88 -4.97
C ASN A 18 20.54 2.39 -5.98
N ARG A 19 19.73 1.49 -6.56
CA ARG A 19 18.70 1.88 -7.55
C ARG A 19 17.57 2.72 -6.95
N ALA A 20 17.26 2.54 -5.67
CA ALA A 20 16.26 3.33 -4.93
C ALA A 20 16.75 4.75 -4.62
N GLN A 21 18.06 4.96 -4.39
CA GLN A 21 18.64 6.29 -4.19
C GLN A 21 18.81 7.06 -5.51
N ARG A 22 18.98 6.36 -6.63
CA ARG A 22 19.12 6.96 -7.97
C ARG A 22 17.81 7.57 -8.53
N LYS A 23 16.65 7.28 -7.94
CA LYS A 23 15.34 7.73 -8.46
C LYS A 23 14.85 9.06 -7.85
N HIS A 24 15.76 9.88 -7.33
CA HIS A 24 15.56 11.31 -7.07
C HIS A 24 16.62 12.13 -7.80
N VAL A 25 16.54 12.15 -9.13
CA VAL A 25 17.07 13.25 -9.93
C VAL A 25 15.91 13.74 -10.81
N THR A 26 14.85 14.21 -10.15
CA THR A 26 13.98 15.20 -10.76
C THR A 26 14.79 16.49 -10.73
N ALA A 27 15.06 17.06 -11.89
CA ALA A 27 15.91 18.23 -12.05
C ALA A 27 15.49 19.35 -11.08
N THR A 28 16.28 19.57 -10.05
CA THR A 28 16.31 20.85 -9.34
C THR A 28 16.64 21.92 -10.38
N PRO A 29 15.86 23.01 -10.51
CA PRO A 29 16.29 24.13 -11.33
C PRO A 29 17.59 24.67 -10.73
N GLN A 30 18.67 24.54 -11.51
CA GLN A 30 19.98 25.07 -11.16
C GLN A 30 19.89 26.60 -11.10
N HIS A 31 19.83 27.17 -9.89
CA HIS A 31 20.30 28.53 -9.66
C HIS A 31 21.75 28.43 -9.20
N GLY A 32 22.67 28.60 -10.14
CA GLY A 32 24.05 28.87 -9.80
C GLY A 32 24.16 30.20 -9.08
N ALA A 33 24.87 30.25 -7.96
CA ALA A 33 25.67 31.40 -7.56
C ALA A 33 26.55 31.01 -6.37
N ALA A 34 27.84 31.32 -6.54
CA ALA A 34 28.88 31.56 -5.57
C ALA A 34 28.53 31.46 -4.07
N THR A 35 29.43 30.81 -3.32
CA THR A 35 29.79 31.26 -1.97
C THR A 35 30.03 32.77 -1.97
N ASP A 36 29.16 33.55 -1.35
CA ASP A 36 29.48 34.85 -0.73
C ASP A 36 28.31 35.38 0.12
N ALA A 37 28.66 35.88 1.32
CA ALA A 37 27.97 36.84 2.18
C ALA A 37 26.43 36.76 2.34
N SER A 38 25.99 36.48 3.58
CA SER A 38 24.67 36.84 4.15
C SER A 38 23.48 36.79 3.18
N GLU A 39 22.75 35.67 3.16
CA GLU A 39 21.46 35.58 2.47
C GLU A 39 20.63 36.85 2.70
N THR A 40 20.28 37.53 1.61
CA THR A 40 19.54 38.79 1.71
C THR A 40 18.16 38.52 2.30
N PHE A 41 17.68 39.43 3.17
CA PHE A 41 16.38 39.30 3.83
C PHE A 41 15.24 38.99 2.83
N ASP A 42 15.30 39.56 1.62
CA ASP A 42 14.32 39.32 0.56
C ASP A 42 14.37 37.90 -0.04
N ALA A 43 15.54 37.26 -0.06
CA ALA A 43 15.67 35.86 -0.47
C ALA A 43 15.09 34.92 0.60
N ALA A 44 15.42 35.16 1.88
CA ALA A 44 14.86 34.43 3.00
C ALA A 44 13.32 34.59 3.10
N ARG A 45 12.83 35.83 2.90
CA ARG A 45 11.40 36.13 2.90
C ARG A 45 10.64 35.44 1.77
N ARG A 46 11.22 35.39 0.56
CA ARG A 46 10.62 34.66 -0.57
C ARG A 46 10.54 33.16 -0.31
N ARG A 47 11.56 32.55 0.30
CA ARG A 47 11.52 31.13 0.70
C ARG A 47 10.42 30.85 1.70
N LEU A 48 10.26 31.70 2.70
CA LEU A 48 9.20 31.55 3.70
C LEU A 48 7.80 31.71 3.07
N MET A 49 7.63 32.64 2.13
CA MET A 49 6.38 32.80 1.40
C MET A 49 6.02 31.58 0.55
N ILE A 50 7.01 30.97 -0.13
CA ILE A 50 6.81 29.73 -0.90
C ILE A 50 6.44 28.58 0.03
N ALA A 51 7.19 28.37 1.12
CA ALA A 51 6.90 27.32 2.08
C ALA A 51 5.50 27.46 2.72
N ASN A 52 5.07 28.70 3.03
CA ASN A 52 3.74 28.95 3.56
C ASN A 52 2.63 28.69 2.51
N ALA A 53 2.89 29.00 1.23
CA ALA A 53 1.96 28.67 0.15
C ALA A 53 1.83 27.15 -0.02
N ASP A 54 2.96 26.42 0.03
CA ASP A 54 2.97 24.95 -0.05
C ASP A 54 2.19 24.32 1.11
N ILE A 55 2.31 24.87 2.33
CA ILE A 55 1.53 24.41 3.49
C ILE A 55 0.04 24.68 3.29
N ALA A 56 -0.32 25.88 2.83
CA ALA A 56 -1.72 26.25 2.60
C ALA A 56 -2.37 25.37 1.50
N ASP A 57 -1.60 24.96 0.49
CA ASP A 57 -2.08 24.04 -0.55
C ASP A 57 -2.32 22.63 -0.01
N ILE A 58 -1.46 22.14 0.89
CA ILE A 58 -1.64 20.85 1.58
C ILE A 58 -2.87 20.91 2.49
N GLU A 59 -3.01 21.94 3.32
CA GLU A 59 -4.19 22.13 4.20
C GLU A 59 -5.48 22.21 3.39
N ALA A 60 -5.47 22.91 2.24
CA ALA A 60 -6.62 22.98 1.35
C ALA A 60 -6.96 21.62 0.72
N ALA A 61 -5.97 20.77 0.44
CA ALA A 61 -6.17 19.42 -0.06
C ALA A 61 -6.63 18.44 1.03
N GLU A 62 -6.19 18.62 2.28
CA GLU A 62 -6.72 17.88 3.45
C GLU A 62 -8.21 18.19 3.66
N LEU A 63 -8.61 19.46 3.59
CA LEU A 63 -10.02 19.88 3.70
C LEU A 63 -10.91 19.30 2.58
N ARG A 64 -10.33 19.00 1.41
CA ARG A 64 -11.02 18.34 0.30
C ARG A 64 -11.02 16.81 0.40
N ASN A 65 -10.46 16.23 1.46
CA ASN A 65 -10.25 14.78 1.63
C ASN A 65 -9.45 14.15 0.47
N GLU A 66 -8.55 14.91 -0.14
CA GLU A 66 -7.76 14.45 -1.29
C GLU A 66 -6.44 13.78 -0.87
N LEU A 67 -6.03 14.00 0.38
CA LEU A 67 -4.81 13.46 0.97
C LEU A 67 -5.14 12.33 1.93
N LEU A 68 -4.40 11.23 1.80
CA LEU A 68 -4.44 10.09 2.72
C LEU A 68 -3.15 10.08 3.53
N ASP A 69 -3.23 9.90 4.85
CA ASP A 69 -2.03 9.63 5.64
C ASP A 69 -1.50 8.25 5.26
N LYS A 70 -0.35 8.24 4.60
CA LYS A 70 0.33 7.03 4.16
C LYS A 70 0.56 6.06 5.32
N LYS A 71 0.91 6.54 6.52
CA LYS A 71 1.17 5.67 7.68
C LYS A 71 -0.10 4.98 8.16
N GLU A 72 -1.23 5.69 8.16
CA GLU A 72 -2.52 5.12 8.53
C GLU A 72 -2.99 4.10 7.50
N VAL A 73 -2.84 4.39 6.21
CA VAL A 73 -3.16 3.44 5.14
C VAL A 73 -2.26 2.21 5.21
N ASP A 74 -0.95 2.38 5.37
CA ASP A 74 0.00 1.28 5.47
C ASP A 74 -0.32 0.38 6.68
N ALA A 75 -0.68 0.98 7.83
CA ALA A 75 -1.10 0.25 9.02
C ALA A 75 -2.42 -0.49 8.79
N ALA A 76 -3.42 0.17 8.21
CA ALA A 76 -4.72 -0.45 7.91
C ALA A 76 -4.57 -1.64 6.95
N VAL A 77 -3.80 -1.48 5.87
CA VAL A 77 -3.51 -2.54 4.91
C VAL A 77 -2.77 -3.69 5.57
N PHE A 78 -1.79 -3.41 6.42
CA PHE A 78 -1.04 -4.44 7.13
C PHE A 78 -1.94 -5.28 8.04
N GLU A 79 -2.83 -4.63 8.80
CA GLU A 79 -3.79 -5.32 9.67
C GLU A 79 -4.82 -6.13 8.88
N ILE A 80 -5.34 -5.61 7.76
CA ILE A 80 -6.23 -6.35 6.86
C ILE A 80 -5.51 -7.57 6.28
N ALA A 81 -4.27 -7.42 5.81
CA ALA A 81 -3.48 -8.52 5.28
C ALA A 81 -3.18 -9.58 6.35
N ARG A 82 -2.92 -9.14 7.59
CA ARG A 82 -2.73 -10.03 8.74
C ARG A 82 -4.01 -10.82 9.03
N ALA A 83 -5.15 -10.15 9.12
CA ALA A 83 -6.44 -10.79 9.36
C ALA A 83 -6.80 -11.78 8.23
N MET A 84 -6.51 -11.45 6.97
CA MET A 84 -6.70 -12.35 5.83
C MET A 84 -5.82 -13.60 5.95
N ARG A 85 -4.54 -13.43 6.30
CA ARG A 85 -3.62 -14.56 6.49
C ARG A 85 -4.08 -15.50 7.60
N ASP A 86 -4.51 -14.92 8.71
CA ASP A 86 -5.01 -15.69 9.86
C ASP A 86 -6.32 -16.40 9.50
N GLY A 87 -7.20 -15.72 8.76
CA GLY A 87 -8.43 -16.28 8.20
C GLY A 87 -8.19 -17.47 7.26
N LEU A 88 -7.24 -17.36 6.32
CA LEU A 88 -6.84 -18.46 5.43
C LEU A 88 -6.31 -19.67 6.20
N THR A 89 -5.46 -19.42 7.20
CA THR A 89 -4.87 -20.48 8.04
C THR A 89 -5.95 -21.22 8.84
N ASN A 90 -6.93 -20.49 9.37
CA ASN A 90 -8.05 -21.07 10.10
C ASN A 90 -9.01 -21.84 9.17
N CYS A 91 -9.32 -21.25 8.01
CA CYS A 91 -10.15 -21.85 6.97
C CYS A 91 -9.59 -23.21 6.53
N ALA A 92 -8.28 -23.31 6.27
CA ALA A 92 -7.63 -24.55 5.88
C ALA A 92 -7.82 -25.67 6.92
N ARG A 93 -7.70 -25.37 8.21
CA ARG A 93 -7.91 -26.38 9.29
C ARG A 93 -9.35 -26.86 9.35
N ARG A 94 -10.32 -25.96 9.19
CA ARG A 94 -11.74 -26.28 9.22
C ARG A 94 -12.17 -27.07 7.98
N ILE A 95 -11.75 -26.63 6.79
CA ILE A 95 -11.97 -27.37 5.53
C ILE A 95 -11.38 -28.77 5.64
N ALA A 96 -10.14 -28.91 6.11
CA ALA A 96 -9.49 -30.22 6.24
C ALA A 96 -10.29 -31.18 7.12
N ALA A 97 -10.85 -30.70 8.25
CA ALA A 97 -11.68 -31.50 9.13
C ALA A 97 -12.98 -31.97 8.45
N GLU A 98 -13.71 -31.05 7.79
CA GLU A 98 -14.97 -31.38 7.12
C GLU A 98 -14.75 -32.30 5.91
N VAL A 99 -13.80 -31.95 5.05
CA VAL A 99 -13.48 -32.70 3.82
C VAL A 99 -12.95 -34.11 4.12
N SER A 100 -12.27 -34.32 5.25
CA SER A 100 -11.78 -35.66 5.64
C SER A 100 -12.87 -36.72 5.80
N THR A 101 -14.13 -36.28 6.01
CA THR A 101 -15.28 -37.17 6.18
C THR A 101 -16.02 -37.46 4.87
N LEU A 102 -15.68 -36.76 3.79
CA LEU A 102 -16.35 -36.83 2.50
C LEU A 102 -15.63 -37.82 1.58
N THR A 103 -16.41 -38.52 0.74
CA THR A 103 -15.89 -39.59 -0.14
C THR A 103 -15.99 -39.25 -1.62
N THR A 104 -16.59 -38.12 -1.98
CA THR A 104 -16.85 -37.70 -3.36
C THR A 104 -16.30 -36.30 -3.61
N ALA A 105 -15.67 -36.09 -4.77
CA ALA A 105 -15.07 -34.81 -5.15
C ALA A 105 -16.07 -33.63 -5.09
N ASP A 106 -17.28 -33.80 -5.64
CA ASP A 106 -18.31 -32.75 -5.68
C ASP A 106 -18.70 -32.24 -4.28
N ALA A 107 -18.78 -33.14 -3.30
CA ALA A 107 -19.07 -32.77 -1.92
C ALA A 107 -17.91 -31.98 -1.30
N CYS A 108 -16.66 -32.34 -1.61
CA CYS A 108 -15.49 -31.60 -1.17
C CYS A 108 -15.46 -30.19 -1.79
N GLU A 109 -15.72 -30.07 -3.09
CA GLU A 109 -15.77 -28.79 -3.79
C GLU A 109 -16.82 -27.86 -3.22
N THR A 110 -18.02 -28.37 -2.93
CA THR A 110 -19.12 -27.59 -2.33
C THR A 110 -18.73 -26.99 -0.98
N VAL A 111 -18.03 -27.76 -0.13
CA VAL A 111 -17.54 -27.27 1.18
C VAL A 111 -16.46 -26.21 0.99
N ILE A 112 -15.50 -26.46 0.10
CA ILE A 112 -14.40 -25.53 -0.18
C ILE A 112 -14.96 -24.19 -0.70
N GLU A 113 -15.91 -24.21 -1.64
CA GLU A 113 -16.47 -22.98 -2.20
C GLU A 113 -17.23 -22.16 -1.15
N ARG A 114 -18.05 -22.82 -0.32
CA ARG A 114 -18.78 -22.17 0.78
C ARG A 114 -17.83 -21.44 1.72
N GLU A 115 -16.74 -22.09 2.11
CA GLU A 115 -15.78 -21.53 3.06
C GLU A 115 -14.93 -20.40 2.47
N HIS A 116 -14.54 -20.52 1.20
CA HIS A 116 -13.89 -19.43 0.49
C HIS A 116 -14.78 -18.21 0.37
N ARG A 117 -16.06 -18.38 0.03
CA ARG A 117 -17.02 -17.27 -0.07
C ARG A 117 -17.20 -16.59 1.28
N ALA A 118 -17.38 -17.36 2.37
CA ALA A 118 -17.48 -16.80 3.71
C ALA A 118 -16.23 -16.00 4.13
N LEU A 119 -15.03 -16.46 3.76
CA LEU A 119 -13.78 -15.74 4.03
C LEU A 119 -13.70 -14.42 3.24
N LEU A 120 -14.06 -14.44 1.96
CA LEU A 120 -14.06 -13.26 1.10
C LEU A 120 -15.09 -12.22 1.58
N ASP A 121 -16.27 -12.64 2.00
CA ASP A 121 -17.30 -11.74 2.54
C ASP A 121 -16.84 -11.09 3.86
N SER A 122 -16.21 -11.87 4.74
CA SER A 122 -15.61 -11.35 5.98
C SER A 122 -14.51 -10.33 5.69
N MET A 123 -13.66 -10.60 4.69
CA MET A 123 -12.61 -9.67 4.27
C MET A 123 -13.19 -8.38 3.69
N ALA A 124 -14.19 -8.48 2.80
CA ALA A 124 -14.87 -7.34 2.21
C ALA A 124 -15.50 -6.46 3.29
N HIS A 125 -16.13 -7.07 4.30
CA HIS A 125 -16.68 -6.35 5.45
C HIS A 125 -15.59 -5.62 6.25
N GLN A 126 -14.48 -6.28 6.56
CA GLN A 126 -13.37 -5.65 7.29
C GLN A 126 -12.75 -4.48 6.52
N ILE A 127 -12.58 -4.62 5.21
CA ILE A 127 -12.12 -3.54 4.33
C ILE A 127 -13.12 -2.37 4.39
N GLY A 128 -14.41 -2.64 4.26
CA GLY A 128 -15.46 -1.61 4.33
C GLY A 128 -15.47 -0.86 5.66
N VAL A 129 -15.36 -1.56 6.78
CA VAL A 129 -15.31 -0.96 8.12
C VAL A 129 -14.04 -0.11 8.32
N ARG A 130 -12.88 -0.58 7.84
CA ARG A 130 -11.59 0.09 8.04
C ARG A 130 -11.36 1.27 7.10
N LEU A 131 -11.86 1.20 5.87
CA LEU A 131 -11.74 2.26 4.88
C LEU A 131 -12.92 3.24 4.89
N GLY A 132 -13.89 3.07 5.81
CA GLY A 132 -15.04 3.96 5.92
C GLY A 132 -16.05 3.85 4.77
N ALA A 133 -16.01 2.76 3.99
CA ALA A 133 -16.87 2.57 2.82
C ALA A 133 -18.30 2.08 3.16
N VAL A 134 -18.72 2.18 4.42
CA VAL A 134 -20.05 1.72 4.88
C VAL A 134 -21.21 2.53 4.26
N ASP A 135 -20.94 3.62 3.55
CA ASP A 135 -21.93 4.38 2.78
C ASP A 135 -21.98 4.11 1.26
N LEU A 136 -21.21 3.15 0.74
CA LEU A 136 -21.41 2.69 -0.65
C LEU A 136 -22.49 1.62 -0.68
N VAL A 137 -23.74 2.11 -0.79
CA VAL A 137 -24.97 1.47 -1.29
C VAL A 137 -25.03 -0.06 -1.17
N PRO A 138 -26.00 -0.64 -0.42
CA PRO A 138 -26.21 -2.08 -0.43
C PRO A 138 -26.48 -2.56 -1.87
N VAL A 139 -25.61 -3.43 -2.38
CA VAL A 139 -25.84 -4.12 -3.65
C VAL A 139 -27.11 -4.97 -3.45
N PRO A 140 -28.19 -4.71 -4.21
CA PRO A 140 -29.40 -5.52 -4.08
C PRO A 140 -29.06 -6.96 -4.46
N ALA A 141 -29.42 -7.90 -3.59
CA ALA A 141 -29.46 -9.31 -3.94
C ALA A 141 -30.35 -9.46 -5.18
N CYS A 142 -29.77 -9.88 -6.31
CA CYS A 142 -30.55 -10.28 -7.46
C CYS A 142 -31.39 -11.53 -7.10
N PRO A 143 -32.62 -11.65 -7.62
CA PRO A 143 -33.55 -12.74 -7.33
C PRO A 143 -33.08 -14.10 -7.84
#